data_AF-A0A971R422-F1
#
_entry.id   AF-A0A971R422-F1
#
_cell.length_a   1.000
_cell.length_b   1.000
_cell.length_c   1.000
_cell.angle_alpha   90.00
_cell.angle_beta   90.00
_cell.angle_gamma   90.00
#
_symmetry.space_group_name_H-M   'P 1'
#
loop_
_entity.id
_entity.type
_entity.pdbx_description
1 polymer ?
#
loop_
_entity_poly.entity_id
_entity_poly.type
_entity_poly.pdbx_seq_one_letter_code
_entity_poly.pdbx_strand_id
1 'polypeptide(L)'
;MLQPDGSITFVDELLDLLDNLMAACAKGAEAPRSDLEKGLMLTYALGVLQCEICTLGDGLGASPVFGSLHPLQLFEECCSETRESHGPQYRQRLNAIQEKLRQRGWPTARPESSL
;
A
#
# COMPACT_ATOMS: atom_id res chain seq x y z
N MET A 1 6.52 -8.62 3.94
CA MET A 1 7.41 -9.80 3.91
C MET A 1 8.81 -9.47 3.45
N LEU A 2 9.79 -10.11 4.11
CA LEU A 2 11.19 -10.07 3.74
C LEU A 2 11.40 -10.78 2.40
N GLN A 3 11.98 -10.08 1.45
CA GLN A 3 12.29 -10.59 0.12
C GLN A 3 13.67 -11.25 0.12
N PRO A 4 13.98 -12.11 -0.89
CA PRO A 4 15.29 -12.74 -1.00
C PRO A 4 16.46 -11.77 -1.14
N ASP A 5 16.19 -10.55 -1.65
CA ASP A 5 17.17 -9.47 -1.78
C ASP A 5 17.35 -8.66 -0.48
N GLY A 6 16.69 -9.06 0.61
CA GLY A 6 16.72 -8.38 1.90
C GLY A 6 15.77 -7.18 2.01
N SER A 7 15.06 -6.82 0.94
CA SER A 7 14.06 -5.75 0.99
C SER A 7 12.80 -6.20 1.74
N ILE A 8 12.03 -5.25 2.26
CA ILE A 8 10.74 -5.51 2.91
C ILE A 8 9.64 -4.88 2.07
N THR A 9 8.63 -5.67 1.70
CA THR A 9 7.42 -5.18 1.01
C THR A 9 6.18 -5.84 1.58
N PHE A 10 5.11 -5.08 1.76
CA PHE A 10 3.83 -5.58 2.30
C PHE A 10 2.71 -5.60 1.26
N VAL A 11 3.07 -5.56 -0.04
CA VAL A 11 2.08 -5.37 -1.12
C VAL A 11 1.04 -6.49 -1.13
N ASP A 12 1.46 -7.76 -1.04
CA ASP A 12 0.50 -8.87 -1.11
C ASP A 12 -0.42 -8.90 0.11
N GLU A 13 0.11 -8.64 1.30
CA GLU A 13 -0.68 -8.58 2.53
C GLU A 13 -1.71 -7.45 2.50
N LEU A 14 -1.34 -6.29 1.95
CA LEU A 14 -2.25 -5.17 1.78
C LEU A 14 -3.34 -5.48 0.76
N LEU A 15 -3.00 -6.16 -0.34
CA LEU A 15 -3.99 -6.57 -1.34
C LEU A 15 -4.97 -7.60 -0.76
N ASP A 16 -4.47 -8.58 -0.01
CA ASP A 16 -5.30 -9.60 0.62
C ASP A 16 -6.21 -9.00 1.71
N LEU A 17 -5.73 -8.00 2.46
CA LEU A 17 -6.54 -7.25 3.42
C LEU A 17 -7.70 -6.52 2.73
N LEU A 18 -7.43 -5.88 1.61
CA LEU A 18 -8.44 -5.19 0.81
C LEU A 18 -9.43 -6.17 0.15
N ASP A 19 -8.97 -7.31 -0.36
CA ASP A 19 -9.86 -8.39 -0.85
C ASP A 19 -10.82 -8.85 0.26
N ASN A 20 -10.31 -9.04 1.48
CA ASN A 20 -11.11 -9.40 2.65
C ASN A 20 -12.12 -8.32 3.03
N LEU A 21 -11.71 -7.04 2.99
CA LEU A 21 -12.62 -5.91 3.23
C LEU A 21 -13.76 -5.88 2.21
N MET A 22 -13.44 -6.03 0.92
CA MET A 22 -14.43 -6.04 -0.15
C MET A 22 -15.41 -7.20 0.01
N ALA A 23 -14.92 -8.39 0.40
CA ALA A 23 -15.75 -9.55 0.70
C ALA A 23 -16.65 -9.32 1.92
N ALA A 24 -16.18 -8.60 2.95
CA ALA A 24 -16.97 -8.24 4.11
C ALA A 24 -18.07 -7.23 3.77
N CYS A 25 -17.75 -6.20 2.97
CA CYS A 25 -18.73 -5.23 2.49
C CYS A 25 -19.85 -5.90 1.68
N ALA A 26 -19.52 -6.83 0.78
CA ALA A 26 -20.51 -7.55 -0.01
C ALA A 26 -21.46 -8.45 0.82
N LYS A 27 -21.07 -8.82 2.04
CA LYS A 27 -21.91 -9.62 2.97
C LYS A 27 -22.83 -8.75 3.83
N GLY A 28 -22.43 -7.52 4.14
CA GLY A 28 -23.18 -6.60 5.02
C GLY A 28 -23.94 -5.48 4.30
N ALA A 29 -23.60 -5.20 3.05
CA ALA A 29 -24.19 -4.20 2.17
C ALA A 29 -24.28 -4.76 0.74
N GLU A 30 -24.92 -4.01 -0.17
CA GLU A 30 -24.82 -4.37 -1.59
C GLU A 30 -23.37 -4.26 -2.07
N ALA A 31 -22.91 -5.30 -2.78
CA ALA A 31 -21.62 -5.28 -3.44
C ALA A 31 -21.53 -4.09 -4.42
N PRO A 32 -20.32 -3.54 -4.65
CA PRO A 32 -20.15 -2.45 -5.61
C PRO A 32 -20.64 -2.87 -6.99
N ARG A 33 -21.42 -1.99 -7.59
CA ARG A 33 -22.17 -2.23 -8.83
C ARG A 33 -21.39 -1.80 -10.08
N SER A 34 -20.24 -1.15 -9.91
CA SER A 34 -19.38 -0.69 -10.99
C SER A 34 -17.91 -0.68 -10.60
N ASP A 35 -17.03 -0.66 -11.61
CA ASP A 35 -15.59 -0.48 -11.42
C ASP A 35 -15.24 0.85 -10.73
N LEU A 36 -16.06 1.89 -10.95
CA LEU A 36 -15.92 3.17 -10.27
C LEU A 36 -16.16 3.04 -8.77
N GLU A 37 -17.28 2.43 -8.37
CA GLU A 37 -17.60 2.20 -6.97
C GLU A 37 -16.54 1.32 -6.29
N LYS A 38 -16.12 0.25 -6.97
CA LYS A 38 -15.03 -0.61 -6.50
C LYS A 38 -13.73 0.18 -6.30
N GLY A 39 -13.36 1.02 -7.26
CA GLY A 39 -12.19 1.89 -7.18
C GLY A 39 -12.25 2.87 -6.01
N LEU A 40 -13.40 3.54 -5.83
CA LEU A 40 -13.60 4.49 -4.73
C LEU A 40 -13.55 3.82 -3.36
N MET A 41 -14.14 2.63 -3.22
CA MET A 41 -14.08 1.87 -1.96
C MET A 41 -12.64 1.46 -1.63
N LEU A 42 -11.90 0.96 -2.62
CA LEU A 42 -10.51 0.55 -2.43
C LEU A 42 -9.59 1.73 -2.08
N THR A 43 -9.73 2.89 -2.75
CA THR A 43 -8.92 4.07 -2.44
C THR A 43 -9.28 4.69 -1.10
N TYR A 44 -10.57 4.69 -0.72
CA TYR A 44 -10.99 5.10 0.61
C TYR A 44 -10.38 4.20 1.70
N ALA A 45 -10.45 2.87 1.52
CA ALA A 45 -9.88 1.91 2.44
C ALA A 45 -8.36 2.08 2.60
N LEU A 46 -7.64 2.31 1.49
CA LEU A 46 -6.21 2.62 1.53
C LEU A 46 -5.91 3.91 2.31
N GLY A 47 -6.76 4.94 2.18
CA GLY A 47 -6.64 6.17 2.96
C GLY A 47 -6.82 5.92 4.46
N VAL A 48 -7.82 5.12 4.86
CA VAL A 48 -8.01 4.73 6.26
C VAL A 48 -6.80 3.95 6.79
N LEU A 49 -6.32 2.95 6.04
CA LEU A 49 -5.14 2.18 6.41
C LEU A 49 -3.90 3.06 6.57
N GLN A 50 -3.71 4.05 5.70
CA GLN A 50 -2.61 5.00 5.81
C GLN A 50 -2.69 5.77 7.13
N CYS A 51 -3.86 6.28 7.50
CA CYS A 51 -4.06 6.98 8.78
C CYS A 51 -3.77 6.07 9.99
N GLU A 52 -4.24 4.82 9.96
CA GLU A 52 -4.01 3.85 11.04
C GLU A 52 -2.53 3.49 11.17
N ILE A 53 -1.84 3.25 10.05
CA ILE A 53 -0.39 2.96 10.04
C ILE A 53 0.39 4.15 10.62
N CYS A 54 0.06 5.38 10.24
CA CYS A 54 0.69 6.57 10.82
C CYS A 54 0.46 6.63 12.33
N THR A 55 -0.78 6.43 12.78
CA THR A 55 -1.14 6.47 14.21
C THR A 55 -0.43 5.38 15.01
N LEU A 56 -0.30 4.16 14.46
CA LEU A 56 0.47 3.08 15.06
C LEU A 56 1.97 3.42 15.14
N GLY A 57 2.51 4.03 14.08
CA GLY A 57 3.88 4.52 14.02
C GLY A 57 4.16 5.55 15.12
N ASP A 58 3.27 6.54 15.28
CA ASP A 58 3.37 7.57 16.31
C ASP A 58 3.28 6.96 17.72
N GLY A 59 2.33 6.04 17.92
CA GLY A 59 2.16 5.35 19.20
C GLY A 59 3.37 4.49 19.59
N LEU A 60 3.94 3.74 18.65
CA LEU A 60 5.17 2.98 18.88
C LEU A 60 6.36 3.91 19.09
N GLY A 61 6.52 4.95 18.26
CA GLY A 61 7.62 5.90 18.33
C GLY A 61 7.69 6.66 19.65
N ALA A 62 6.56 6.87 20.32
CA ALA A 62 6.49 7.46 21.65
C ALA A 62 6.94 6.53 22.80
N SER A 63 7.26 5.25 22.51
CA SER A 63 7.68 4.30 23.53
C SER A 63 9.02 4.68 24.16
N PRO A 64 9.13 4.66 25.51
CA PRO A 64 10.37 5.02 26.21
C PRO A 64 11.52 4.04 25.93
N VAL A 65 11.24 2.86 25.36
CA VAL A 65 12.27 1.87 24.98
C VAL A 65 13.29 2.44 23.99
N PHE A 66 12.88 3.42 23.19
CA PHE A 66 13.75 4.05 22.19
C PHE A 66 14.67 5.11 22.79
N GLY A 67 14.43 5.56 24.03
CA GLY A 67 15.26 6.57 24.69
C GLY A 67 15.33 7.86 23.86
N SER A 68 16.53 8.22 23.41
CA SER A 68 16.76 9.38 22.53
C SER A 68 16.68 9.06 21.04
N LEU A 69 16.49 7.79 20.65
CA LEU A 69 16.32 7.41 19.25
C LEU A 69 14.89 7.72 18.82
N HIS A 70 14.74 8.36 17.66
CA HIS A 70 13.44 8.60 17.04
C HIS A 70 13.29 7.64 15.85
N PRO A 71 12.54 6.52 15.96
CA PRO A 71 12.51 5.47 14.93
C PRO A 71 12.12 5.95 13.53
N LEU A 72 11.19 6.91 13.44
CA LEU A 72 10.81 7.53 12.17
C LEU A 72 11.96 8.34 11.57
N GLN A 73 12.75 9.03 12.40
CA GLN A 73 13.90 9.78 11.93
C GLN A 73 15.00 8.84 11.44
N LEU A 74 15.25 7.74 12.16
CA LEU A 74 16.18 6.70 11.70
C LEU A 74 15.77 6.11 10.35
N PHE A 75 14.48 5.83 10.17
CA PHE A 75 13.96 5.39 8.88
C PHE A 75 14.21 6.43 7.78
N GLU A 76 13.92 7.71 8.06
CA GLU A 76 14.19 8.79 7.11
C GLU A 76 15.67 8.93 6.79
N GLU A 77 16.56 8.83 7.76
CA GLU A 77 18.01 8.85 7.56
C GLU A 77 18.46 7.67 6.69
N CYS A 78 17.96 6.46 6.95
CA CYS A 78 18.30 5.26 6.18
C CYS A 78 17.66 5.21 4.77
N CYS A 79 16.55 5.91 4.54
CA CYS A 79 15.79 5.86 3.29
C CYS A 79 15.72 7.22 2.54
N SER A 80 16.40 8.26 3.04
CA SER A 80 16.43 9.60 2.45
C SER A 80 17.06 9.61 1.05
N GLU A 81 17.98 8.69 0.76
CA GLU A 81 18.52 8.48 -0.60
C GLU A 81 17.48 7.93 -1.59
N THR A 82 16.33 7.43 -1.11
CA THR A 82 15.31 6.79 -1.95
C THR A 82 14.11 7.70 -2.26
N ARG A 83 13.88 8.78 -1.49
CA ARG A 83 12.70 9.64 -1.62
C ARG A 83 12.64 10.47 -2.93
N GLU A 84 13.78 10.74 -3.58
CA GLU A 84 13.80 11.50 -4.85
C GLU A 84 13.52 10.65 -6.11
N SER A 85 13.42 9.34 -5.99
CA SER A 85 13.45 8.49 -7.19
C SER A 85 12.05 8.16 -7.74
N HIS A 86 11.45 9.13 -8.45
CA HIS A 86 10.62 8.83 -9.64
C HIS A 86 11.46 8.19 -10.78
N GLY A 87 12.41 7.34 -10.41
CA GLY A 87 13.36 6.67 -11.28
C GLY A 87 12.83 5.35 -11.82
N PRO A 88 13.67 4.58 -12.52
CA PRO A 88 13.30 3.29 -13.10
C PRO A 88 12.73 2.30 -12.08
N GLN A 89 13.23 2.31 -10.83
CA GLN A 89 12.79 1.40 -9.76
C GLN A 89 11.35 1.66 -9.31
N TYR A 90 10.93 2.93 -9.17
CA TYR A 90 9.55 3.28 -8.86
C TYR A 90 8.60 2.79 -9.97
N ARG A 91 8.96 3.02 -11.23
CA ARG A 91 8.16 2.55 -12.39
C ARG A 91 8.04 1.03 -12.44
N GLN A 92 9.14 0.31 -12.20
CA GLN A 92 9.11 -1.15 -12.11
C GLN A 92 8.19 -1.63 -10.99
N ARG A 93 8.27 -1.01 -9.81
CA ARG A 93 7.40 -1.34 -8.68
C ARG A 93 5.93 -1.04 -8.97
N LEU A 94 5.65 0.09 -9.61
CA LEU A 94 4.30 0.46 -10.03
C LEU A 94 3.73 -0.55 -11.03
N ASN A 95 4.50 -0.95 -12.04
CA ASN A 95 4.08 -1.95 -13.02
C ASN A 95 3.79 -3.32 -12.37
N ALA A 96 4.63 -3.73 -11.42
CA ALA A 96 4.40 -4.97 -10.66
C ALA A 96 3.11 -4.92 -9.83
N ILE A 97 2.82 -3.77 -9.20
CA ILE A 97 1.57 -3.56 -8.46
C ILE A 97 0.37 -3.57 -9.43
N GLN A 98 0.46 -2.87 -10.57
CA GLN A 98 -0.61 -2.86 -11.58
C GLN A 98 -0.93 -4.27 -12.08
N GLU A 99 0.07 -5.12 -12.30
CA GLU A 99 -0.14 -6.50 -12.71
C GLU A 99 -0.86 -7.31 -11.62
N LYS A 100 -0.48 -7.15 -10.35
CA LYS A 100 -1.17 -7.80 -9.21
C LYS A 100 -2.63 -7.34 -9.07
N LEU A 101 -2.90 -6.06 -9.30
CA LEU A 101 -4.24 -5.49 -9.30
C LEU A 101 -5.09 -6.07 -10.45
N ARG A 102 -4.50 -6.17 -11.65
CA ARG A 102 -5.14 -6.75 -12.83
C ARG A 102 -5.52 -8.22 -12.61
N GLN A 103 -4.62 -9.01 -12.02
CA GLN A 103 -4.88 -10.41 -11.69
C GLN A 103 -6.06 -10.61 -10.73
N ARG A 104 -6.31 -9.63 -9.85
CA ARG A 104 -7.44 -9.61 -8.92
C ARG A 104 -8.73 -9.02 -9.53
N GLY A 105 -8.70 -8.59 -10.79
CA GLY A 105 -9.82 -7.93 -11.45
C GLY A 105 -10.18 -6.59 -10.80
N TRP A 106 -9.17 -5.88 -10.28
CA TRP A 106 -9.36 -4.55 -9.71
C TRP A 106 -9.10 -3.47 -10.77
N PRO A 107 -9.62 -2.24 -10.57
CA PRO A 107 -9.36 -1.13 -11.47
C PRO A 107 -7.86 -0.85 -11.57
N THR A 108 -7.34 -0.82 -12.79
CA THR A 108 -5.96 -0.45 -13.11
C THR A 108 -5.94 0.68 -14.13
N ALA A 109 -4.81 1.39 -14.23
CA ALA A 109 -4.57 2.22 -15.41
C ALA A 109 -4.71 1.35 -16.67
N ARG A 110 -5.34 1.88 -17.73
CA ARG A 110 -5.31 1.21 -19.04
C ARG A 110 -3.84 1.03 -19.42
N PRO A 111 -3.41 -0.13 -19.95
CA PRO A 111 -2.12 -0.20 -20.59
C PRO A 111 -2.11 0.88 -21.69
N GLU A 112 -1.11 1.75 -21.66
CA GLU A 112 -0.86 2.66 -22.78
C GLU A 112 -0.76 1.76 -24.00
N SER A 113 -1.75 1.86 -24.87
CA SER A 113 -1.76 1.10 -26.12
C SER A 113 -0.52 1.55 -26.87
N SER A 114 0.36 0.61 -27.18
CA SER A 114 1.52 0.82 -28.04
C SER A 114 1.08 1.62 -29.27
N LEU A 115 1.47 2.90 -29.32
CA LEU A 115 1.48 3.72 -30.52
C LEU A 115 2.83 3.56 -31.20
#